data_AF-A0A0H1AK58-F1
#
_entry.id   AF-A0A0H1AK58-F1
#
_cell.length_a   1.000
_cell.length_b   1.000
_cell.length_c   1.000
_cell.angle_alpha   90.00
_cell.angle_beta   90.00
_cell.angle_gamma   90.00
#
_symmetry.space_group_name_H-M   'P 1'
#
loop_
_entity.id
_entity.type
_entity.pdbx_description
1 polymer ?
#
loop_
_entity_poly.entity_id
_entity_poly.type
_entity_poly.pdbx_seq_one_letter_code
_entity_poly.pdbx_strand_id
1 'polypeptide(L)'
;MPDDAGHATSARIDFFLLRPDASDASRVAAGARTHMAGFGSTGDVADVEVRRLGPHLHGFVVEDGFTAQGLTIGNTSLVLPDGGTFKLAASLRSSLDNLGAMAGCAERDDCPPDAGYDLTFQVDVDARDASAVAWPLRVRERGDACGQRIDRTHEVAFDTSTMAWRVPPELQRDGCD
;
A
#
# COMPACT_ATOMS: atom_id res chain seq x y z
N MET A 1 -4.11 -24.63 -28.65
CA MET A 1 -3.22 -23.89 -27.73
C MET A 1 -3.73 -24.18 -26.33
N PRO A 2 -2.90 -24.62 -25.37
CA PRO A 2 -3.37 -25.00 -24.04
C PRO A 2 -3.67 -23.76 -23.19
N ASP A 3 -4.75 -23.83 -22.41
CA ASP A 3 -5.23 -22.84 -21.43
C ASP A 3 -4.35 -22.77 -20.18
N ASP A 4 -3.07 -22.41 -20.34
CA ASP A 4 -2.16 -22.17 -19.22
C ASP A 4 -2.23 -20.70 -18.77
N ALA A 5 -3.45 -20.19 -18.57
CA ALA A 5 -3.67 -19.00 -17.76
C ALA A 5 -3.44 -19.40 -16.31
N GLY A 6 -2.16 -19.55 -15.92
CA GLY A 6 -1.77 -19.80 -14.55
C GLY A 6 -2.41 -18.75 -13.66
N HIS A 7 -3.39 -19.16 -12.86
CA HIS A 7 -4.02 -18.31 -11.87
C HIS A 7 -2.92 -17.80 -10.92
N ALA A 8 -2.53 -16.55 -11.07
CA ALA A 8 -1.61 -15.88 -10.16
C ALA A 8 -2.26 -15.89 -8.76
N THR A 9 -1.68 -16.65 -7.83
CA THR A 9 -2.10 -16.60 -6.44
C THR A 9 -1.20 -15.57 -5.76
N SER A 10 -1.77 -14.44 -5.34
CA SER A 10 -1.06 -13.44 -4.55
C SER A 10 -0.62 -14.00 -3.19
N ALA A 11 0.39 -13.40 -2.58
CA ALA A 11 0.82 -13.73 -1.24
C ALA A 11 -0.28 -13.40 -0.21
N ARG A 12 -0.61 -14.38 0.61
CA ARG A 12 -1.71 -14.27 1.57
C ARG A 12 -1.15 -13.90 2.94
N ILE A 13 -1.46 -12.70 3.44
CA ILE A 13 -1.05 -12.28 4.79
C ILE A 13 -2.21 -12.50 5.77
N ASP A 14 -1.91 -13.18 6.88
CA ASP A 14 -2.81 -13.36 8.02
C ASP A 14 -2.26 -12.62 9.23
N PHE A 15 -3.13 -11.81 9.86
CA PHE A 15 -2.80 -11.16 11.13
C PHE A 15 -3.47 -11.89 12.28
N PHE A 16 -2.69 -12.14 13.34
CA PHE A 16 -3.16 -12.79 14.55
C PHE A 16 -3.07 -11.84 15.73
N LEU A 17 -4.19 -11.63 16.41
CA LEU A 17 -4.19 -10.90 17.68
C LEU A 17 -3.96 -11.90 18.80
N LEU A 18 -2.81 -11.80 19.45
CA LEU A 18 -2.47 -12.64 20.61
C LEU A 18 -2.96 -11.97 21.89
N ARG A 19 -3.63 -12.75 22.75
CA ARG A 19 -4.11 -12.31 24.06
C ARG A 19 -3.77 -13.37 25.13
N PRO A 20 -3.56 -12.98 26.39
CA PRO A 20 -3.48 -13.94 27.48
C PRO A 20 -4.74 -14.82 27.51
N ASP A 21 -4.57 -16.11 27.78
CA ASP A 21 -5.69 -17.03 27.94
C ASP A 21 -6.50 -16.64 29.19
N ALA A 22 -7.82 -16.67 29.07
CA ALA A 22 -8.72 -16.24 30.14
C ALA A 22 -8.66 -17.14 31.39
N SER A 23 -8.27 -18.40 31.22
CA SER A 23 -8.13 -19.39 32.30
C SER A 23 -6.71 -19.46 32.88
N ASP A 24 -5.70 -19.04 32.13
CA ASP A 24 -4.30 -19.04 32.55
C ASP A 24 -3.50 -17.93 31.83
N ALA A 25 -3.21 -16.85 32.55
CA ALA A 25 -2.48 -15.70 32.00
C ALA A 25 -1.03 -16.01 31.57
N SER A 26 -0.48 -17.17 31.93
CA SER A 26 0.83 -17.63 31.44
C SER A 26 0.76 -18.24 30.03
N ARG A 27 -0.45 -18.49 29.52
CA ARG A 27 -0.71 -18.99 28.17
C ARG A 27 -1.21 -17.86 27.28
N VAL A 28 -0.92 -17.97 26.00
CA VAL A 28 -1.36 -17.03 24.97
C VAL A 28 -2.29 -17.75 24.00
N ALA A 29 -3.45 -17.16 23.75
CA ALA A 29 -4.41 -17.61 22.76
C ALA A 29 -4.51 -16.59 21.62
N ALA A 30 -4.82 -17.07 20.41
CA ALA A 30 -5.22 -16.19 19.33
C ALA A 30 -6.64 -15.69 19.60
N GLY A 31 -6.76 -14.42 20.03
CA GLY A 31 -8.04 -13.76 20.28
C GLY A 31 -8.79 -13.42 19.00
N ALA A 32 -8.09 -13.27 17.88
CA ALA A 32 -8.67 -13.20 16.54
C ALA A 32 -7.63 -13.59 15.47
N ARG A 33 -8.14 -14.14 14.36
CA ARG A 33 -7.42 -14.27 13.11
C ARG A 33 -8.15 -13.45 12.07
N THR A 34 -7.46 -12.50 11.46
CA THR A 34 -8.01 -11.72 10.35
C THR A 34 -7.29 -12.13 9.10
N HIS A 35 -8.08 -12.60 8.14
CA HIS A 35 -7.60 -12.85 6.81
C HIS A 35 -7.73 -11.57 5.99
N MET A 36 -6.60 -10.99 5.56
CA MET A 36 -6.62 -9.80 4.71
C MET A 36 -6.67 -10.20 3.23
N ALA A 37 -7.08 -9.27 2.36
CA ALA A 37 -7.00 -9.49 0.91
C ALA A 37 -5.59 -9.97 0.52
N GLY A 38 -5.47 -10.68 -0.61
CA GLY A 38 -4.16 -11.10 -1.09
C GLY A 38 -3.29 -9.87 -1.40
N PHE A 39 -2.05 -9.90 -0.93
CA PHE A 39 -1.01 -8.90 -1.16
C PHE A 39 0.07 -9.52 -2.06
N GLY A 40 0.86 -8.70 -2.73
CA GLY A 40 1.99 -9.17 -3.55
C GLY A 40 1.56 -9.84 -4.86
N SER A 41 2.53 -9.97 -5.78
CA SER A 41 2.39 -10.71 -7.03
C SER A 41 2.75 -12.19 -6.88
N THR A 42 2.62 -12.94 -7.98
CA THR A 42 2.96 -14.36 -8.08
C THR A 42 4.27 -14.70 -7.37
N GLY A 43 4.18 -15.34 -6.20
CA GLY A 43 5.34 -15.85 -5.47
C GLY A 43 6.14 -14.82 -4.66
N ASP A 44 5.85 -13.52 -4.76
CA ASP A 44 6.54 -12.48 -4.01
C ASP A 44 5.85 -12.23 -2.67
N VAL A 45 6.63 -12.36 -1.60
CA VAL A 45 6.16 -12.03 -0.25
C VAL A 45 6.12 -10.52 -0.14
N ALA A 46 4.97 -9.98 0.25
CA ALA A 46 4.84 -8.57 0.62
C ALA A 46 5.72 -8.26 1.84
N ASP A 47 6.38 -7.11 1.83
CA ASP A 47 7.15 -6.64 2.99
C ASP A 47 6.19 -6.11 4.06
N VAL A 48 6.37 -6.54 5.31
CA VAL A 48 5.50 -6.15 6.44
C VAL A 48 6.34 -5.53 7.55
N GLU A 49 6.01 -4.30 7.95
CA GLU A 49 6.60 -3.64 9.11
C GLU A 49 5.53 -3.22 10.13
N VAL A 50 5.90 -3.20 11.42
CA VAL A 50 5.08 -2.56 12.47
C VAL A 50 5.51 -1.11 12.58
N ARG A 51 4.58 -0.18 12.39
CA ARG A 51 4.84 1.26 12.50
C ARG A 51 3.96 1.90 13.57
N ARG A 52 4.53 2.86 14.30
CA ARG A 52 3.77 3.75 15.18
C ARG A 52 3.10 4.82 14.33
N LEU A 53 1.77 4.77 14.26
CA LEU A 53 0.92 5.62 13.40
C LEU A 53 0.13 6.66 14.21
N GLY A 54 0.35 6.71 15.52
CA GLY A 54 -0.19 7.72 16.42
C GLY A 54 0.49 7.63 17.79
N PRO A 55 0.15 8.54 18.72
CA PRO A 55 0.72 8.57 20.07
C PRO A 55 0.60 7.21 20.79
N HIS A 56 -0.53 6.53 20.64
CA HIS A 56 -0.82 5.22 21.23
C HIS A 56 -1.28 4.19 20.20
N LEU A 57 -1.11 4.47 18.91
CA LEU A 57 -1.57 3.63 17.82
C LEU A 57 -0.39 3.02 17.09
N HIS A 58 -0.33 1.69 17.08
CA HIS A 58 0.56 0.92 16.22
C HIS A 58 -0.28 0.16 15.21
N GLY A 59 0.23 0.07 13.98
CA GLY A 59 -0.36 -0.70 12.90
C GLY A 59 0.72 -1.37 12.08
N PHE A 60 0.29 -2.05 11.03
CA PHE A 60 1.18 -2.66 10.05
C PHE A 60 1.20 -1.83 8.78
N VAL A 61 2.38 -1.67 8.20
CA VAL A 61 2.57 -1.22 6.82
C VAL A 61 2.92 -2.46 6.01
N VAL A 62 2.15 -2.70 4.96
CA VAL A 62 2.35 -3.80 4.03
C VAL A 62 2.69 -3.20 2.69
N GLU A 63 3.87 -3.51 2.16
CA GLU A 63 4.29 -3.14 0.81
C GLU A 63 4.10 -4.33 -0.12
N ASP A 64 3.42 -4.09 -1.22
CA ASP A 64 3.25 -5.06 -2.29
C ASP A 64 3.43 -4.42 -3.66
N GLY A 65 3.54 -5.26 -4.69
CA GLY A 65 3.53 -4.79 -6.05
C GLY A 65 3.31 -5.90 -7.06
N PHE A 66 3.22 -5.47 -8.31
CA PHE A 66 3.02 -6.33 -9.46
C PHE A 66 3.70 -5.69 -10.68
N THR A 67 4.32 -6.53 -11.51
CA THR A 67 4.86 -6.13 -12.81
C THR A 67 4.31 -7.03 -13.90
N ALA A 68 3.72 -6.45 -14.95
CA ALA A 68 3.38 -7.17 -16.16
C ALA A 68 3.35 -6.26 -17.39
N GLN A 69 3.74 -6.83 -18.54
CA GLN A 69 3.71 -6.13 -19.83
C GLN A 69 4.47 -4.79 -19.80
N GLY A 70 5.50 -4.68 -18.97
CA GLY A 70 6.32 -3.48 -18.83
C GLY A 70 5.69 -2.36 -18.00
N LEU A 71 4.57 -2.64 -17.32
CA LEU A 71 3.98 -1.82 -16.25
C LEU A 71 4.35 -2.41 -14.89
N THR A 72 4.77 -1.56 -13.96
CA THR A 72 5.03 -1.89 -12.57
C THR A 72 4.18 -0.99 -11.66
N ILE A 73 3.46 -1.62 -10.74
CA ILE A 73 2.62 -0.96 -9.74
C ILE A 73 3.06 -1.48 -8.38
N GLY A 74 3.34 -0.57 -7.45
CA GLY A 74 3.53 -0.89 -6.04
C GLY A 74 2.49 -0.20 -5.17
N ASN A 75 2.10 -0.83 -4.08
CA ASN A 75 1.14 -0.31 -3.11
C ASN A 75 1.69 -0.37 -1.69
N THR A 76 1.43 0.70 -0.94
CA THR A 76 1.51 0.74 0.52
C THR A 76 0.10 0.54 1.09
N SER A 77 -0.08 -0.48 1.93
CA SER A 77 -1.31 -0.74 2.67
C SER A 77 -1.11 -0.55 4.17
N LEU A 78 -1.94 0.28 4.81
CA LEU A 78 -1.90 0.51 6.26
C LEU A 78 -3.01 -0.30 6.93
N VAL A 79 -2.63 -1.18 7.84
CA VAL A 79 -3.55 -2.06 8.57
C VAL A 79 -3.57 -1.69 10.05
N LEU A 80 -4.76 -1.44 10.60
CA LEU A 80 -4.95 -1.04 11.99
C LEU A 80 -5.70 -2.11 12.80
N PRO A 81 -5.42 -2.24 14.11
CA PRO A 81 -6.31 -2.95 15.03
C PRO A 81 -7.70 -2.30 15.06
N ASP A 82 -8.75 -3.13 15.10
CA ASP A 82 -10.14 -2.67 15.18
C ASP A 82 -10.99 -3.66 15.98
N GLY A 83 -11.51 -3.25 17.14
CA GLY A 83 -12.48 -4.07 17.89
C GLY A 83 -12.05 -5.50 18.24
N GLY A 84 -10.73 -5.78 18.26
CA GLY A 84 -10.19 -7.13 18.46
C GLY A 84 -9.89 -7.93 17.19
N THR A 85 -10.14 -7.36 16.01
CA THR A 85 -9.66 -7.81 14.69
C THR A 85 -8.66 -6.79 14.13
N PHE A 86 -8.29 -6.92 12.85
CA PHE A 86 -7.59 -5.93 12.05
C PHE A 86 -8.45 -5.46 10.88
N LYS A 87 -8.14 -4.29 10.33
CA LYS A 87 -8.74 -3.75 9.11
C LYS A 87 -7.72 -3.00 8.25
N LEU A 88 -8.00 -2.93 6.95
CA LEU A 88 -7.33 -2.01 6.04
C LEU A 88 -7.83 -0.58 6.30
N ALA A 89 -6.93 0.30 6.71
CA ALA A 89 -7.22 1.70 7.05
C ALA A 89 -6.75 2.69 5.98
N ALA A 90 -5.83 2.28 5.09
CA ALA A 90 -5.47 3.01 3.88
C ALA A 90 -4.85 2.04 2.87
N SER A 91 -4.99 2.37 1.59
CA SER A 91 -4.18 1.80 0.51
C SER A 91 -3.90 2.89 -0.50
N LEU A 92 -2.64 3.00 -0.91
CA LEU A 92 -2.13 3.99 -1.84
C LEU A 92 -0.95 3.41 -2.62
N ARG A 93 -0.57 4.05 -3.72
CA ARG A 93 0.64 3.68 -4.46
C ARG A 93 1.88 3.89 -3.62
N SER A 94 2.86 3.02 -3.82
CA SER A 94 4.27 3.19 -3.41
C SER A 94 5.17 3.40 -4.63
N SER A 95 4.82 2.79 -5.77
CA SER A 95 5.44 3.02 -7.08
C SER A 95 4.44 2.88 -8.22
N LEU A 96 4.71 3.56 -9.34
CA LEU A 96 3.94 3.45 -10.58
C LEU A 96 4.86 3.81 -11.75
N ASP A 97 5.22 2.83 -12.57
CA ASP A 97 6.03 3.06 -13.76
C ASP A 97 5.62 2.20 -14.95
N ASN A 98 5.80 2.72 -16.17
CA ASN A 98 5.56 2.00 -17.42
C ASN A 98 6.80 1.97 -18.33
N LEU A 99 7.99 2.11 -17.77
CA LEU A 99 9.22 2.28 -18.55
C LEU A 99 9.52 1.07 -19.44
N GLY A 100 9.14 -0.14 -18.99
CA GLY A 100 9.26 -1.36 -19.80
C GLY A 100 8.34 -1.34 -21.02
N ALA A 101 7.10 -0.84 -20.87
CA ALA A 101 6.16 -0.69 -21.98
C ALA A 101 6.64 0.40 -22.96
N MET A 102 7.21 1.48 -22.42
CA MET A 102 7.78 2.58 -23.21
C MET A 102 8.99 2.12 -24.04
N ALA A 103 9.86 1.28 -23.49
CA ALA A 103 10.96 0.69 -24.26
C ALA A 103 10.43 -0.14 -25.45
N GLY A 104 9.39 -0.95 -25.21
CA GLY A 104 8.79 -1.77 -26.26
C GLY A 104 8.07 -0.97 -27.37
N CYS A 105 7.46 0.18 -27.07
CA CYS A 105 6.90 1.06 -28.10
C CYS A 105 7.98 1.84 -28.85
N ALA A 106 9.08 2.19 -28.19
CA ALA A 106 10.17 2.94 -28.81
C ALA A 106 10.85 2.11 -29.90
N GLU A 107 10.99 0.80 -29.69
CA GLU A 107 11.46 -0.14 -30.72
C GLU A 107 10.56 -0.20 -31.97
N ARG A 108 9.27 0.11 -31.82
CA ARG A 108 8.28 0.12 -32.92
C ARG A 108 8.02 1.51 -33.51
N ASP A 109 8.64 2.55 -32.95
CA ASP A 109 8.41 3.96 -33.30
C ASP A 109 6.93 4.38 -33.19
N ASP A 110 6.21 3.85 -32.19
CA ASP A 110 4.78 4.08 -31.98
C ASP A 110 4.41 4.61 -30.58
N CYS A 111 5.40 5.06 -29.79
CA CYS A 111 5.13 5.68 -28.51
C CYS A 111 4.40 7.01 -28.67
N PRO A 112 3.26 7.23 -27.99
CA PRO A 112 2.74 8.58 -27.85
C PRO A 112 3.78 9.45 -27.12
N PRO A 113 3.99 10.70 -27.56
CA PRO A 113 4.80 11.64 -26.80
C PRO A 113 4.18 11.79 -25.41
N ASP A 114 5.03 11.84 -24.39
CA ASP A 114 4.61 12.05 -23.00
C ASP A 114 3.68 10.95 -22.44
N ALA A 115 3.77 9.70 -22.92
CA ALA A 115 3.06 8.56 -22.31
C ALA A 115 3.81 7.90 -21.13
N GLY A 116 5.08 8.26 -20.94
CA GLY A 116 5.92 7.69 -19.90
C GLY A 116 5.59 8.23 -18.51
N TYR A 117 5.58 7.32 -17.53
CA TYR A 117 5.57 7.66 -16.12
C TYR A 117 6.51 6.72 -15.34
N ASP A 118 7.14 7.29 -14.33
CA ASP A 118 7.99 6.65 -13.33
C ASP A 118 7.86 7.48 -12.06
N LEU A 119 7.06 6.97 -11.12
CA LEU A 119 6.63 7.69 -9.94
C LEU A 119 6.89 6.84 -8.71
N THR A 120 7.29 7.54 -7.65
CA THR A 120 7.46 6.99 -6.31
C THR A 120 6.63 7.79 -5.33
N PHE A 121 6.04 7.09 -4.37
CA PHE A 121 5.17 7.66 -3.34
C PHE A 121 5.71 7.20 -1.98
N GLN A 122 6.26 8.15 -1.23
CA GLN A 122 6.86 7.86 0.07
C GLN A 122 5.92 8.27 1.19
N VAL A 123 5.57 7.33 2.06
CA VAL A 123 4.65 7.56 3.18
C VAL A 123 5.39 7.84 4.48
N ASP A 124 5.12 9.02 5.03
CA ASP A 124 5.54 9.44 6.36
C ASP A 124 4.32 9.81 7.23
N VAL A 125 4.53 9.89 8.54
CA VAL A 125 3.51 10.36 9.49
C VAL A 125 3.84 11.77 9.97
N ASP A 126 2.81 12.59 10.09
CA ASP A 126 2.92 13.91 10.68
C ASP A 126 2.72 13.85 12.21
N ALA A 127 3.80 13.55 12.92
CA ALA A 127 3.79 13.30 14.36
C ALA A 127 3.72 14.56 15.25
N ARG A 128 3.28 15.70 14.72
CA ARG A 128 3.27 16.98 15.44
C ARG A 128 2.23 17.05 16.56
N ASP A 129 1.06 16.47 16.36
CA ASP A 129 -0.02 16.46 17.35
C ASP A 129 0.07 15.25 18.28
N ALA A 130 0.52 15.48 19.51
CA ALA A 130 0.64 14.44 20.53
C ALA A 130 -0.72 13.97 21.10
N SER A 131 -1.82 14.68 20.81
CA SER A 131 -3.18 14.36 21.26
C SER A 131 -4.02 13.63 20.22
N ALA A 132 -3.52 13.51 18.99
CA ALA A 132 -4.23 12.84 17.90
C ALA A 132 -4.47 11.35 18.20
N VAL A 133 -5.58 10.80 17.72
CA VAL A 133 -5.84 9.35 17.77
C VAL A 133 -4.86 8.60 16.84
N ALA A 134 -4.71 9.14 15.63
CA ALA A 134 -3.71 8.75 14.64
C ALA A 134 -3.17 10.02 13.99
N TRP A 135 -1.90 10.00 13.60
CA TRP A 135 -1.29 11.10 12.89
C TRP A 135 -1.75 11.13 11.43
N PRO A 136 -1.96 12.31 10.83
CA PRO A 136 -2.13 12.43 9.38
C PRO A 136 -0.92 11.85 8.64
N LEU A 137 -1.14 11.33 7.43
CA LEU A 137 -0.03 10.93 6.58
C LEU A 137 0.47 12.13 5.79
N ARG A 138 1.76 12.11 5.52
CA ARG A 138 2.42 12.97 4.55
C ARG A 138 2.98 12.07 3.46
N VAL A 139 2.43 12.18 2.26
CA VAL A 139 2.84 11.35 1.13
C VAL A 139 3.59 12.21 0.14
N ARG A 140 4.89 11.94 -0.04
CA ARG A 140 5.70 12.64 -1.03
C ARG A 140 5.70 11.88 -2.34
N GLU A 141 5.19 12.52 -3.37
CA GLU A 141 5.15 12.01 -4.73
C GLU A 141 6.28 12.63 -5.54
N ARG A 142 7.09 11.79 -6.18
CA ARG A 142 8.24 12.22 -6.97
C ARG A 142 8.41 11.37 -8.22
N GLY A 143 8.91 11.98 -9.28
CA GLY A 143 9.30 11.28 -10.49
C GLY A 143 8.93 12.05 -11.73
N ASP A 144 8.85 11.37 -12.86
CA ASP A 144 8.41 11.93 -14.12
C ASP A 144 7.08 11.29 -14.52
N ALA A 145 6.12 12.08 -14.93
CA ALA A 145 4.86 11.58 -15.44
C ALA A 145 4.35 12.52 -16.52
N CYS A 146 4.00 11.95 -17.67
CA CYS A 146 3.23 12.64 -18.68
C CYS A 146 3.93 13.90 -19.20
N GLY A 147 5.24 13.80 -19.42
CA GLY A 147 6.09 14.90 -19.87
C GLY A 147 6.41 15.93 -18.78
N GLN A 148 6.01 15.68 -17.53
CA GLN A 148 6.21 16.61 -16.42
C GLN A 148 7.03 15.99 -15.28
N ARG A 149 7.95 16.78 -14.73
CA ARG A 149 8.61 16.47 -13.47
C ARG A 149 7.66 16.74 -12.31
N ILE A 150 7.44 15.74 -11.47
CA ILE A 150 6.61 15.83 -10.27
C ILE A 150 7.50 15.85 -9.01
N ASP A 151 7.24 16.80 -8.12
CA ASP A 151 7.66 16.78 -6.71
C ASP A 151 6.60 17.52 -5.89
N ARG A 152 5.71 16.77 -5.25
CA ARG A 152 4.63 17.33 -4.43
C ARG A 152 4.39 16.49 -3.19
N THR A 153 3.72 17.09 -2.22
CA THR A 153 3.38 16.45 -0.94
C THR A 153 1.88 16.51 -0.73
N HIS A 154 1.29 15.37 -0.41
CA HIS A 154 -0.12 15.22 -0.07
C HIS A 154 -0.28 15.05 1.43
N GLU A 155 -1.21 15.78 2.02
CA GLU A 155 -1.63 15.56 3.41
C GLU A 155 -2.89 14.70 3.41
N VAL A 156 -2.79 13.52 4.03
CA VAL A 156 -3.89 12.55 4.09
C VAL A 156 -4.43 12.55 5.51
N ALA A 157 -5.59 13.16 5.69
CA ALA A 157 -6.22 13.28 7.01
C ALA A 157 -6.75 11.92 7.49
N PHE A 158 -6.60 11.66 8.79
CA PHE A 158 -7.25 10.53 9.45
C PHE A 158 -8.70 10.88 9.81
N ASP A 159 -9.64 10.02 9.43
CA ASP A 159 -11.04 10.12 9.77
C ASP A 159 -11.37 9.23 10.96
N THR A 160 -11.63 9.82 12.11
CA THR A 160 -11.93 9.08 13.35
C THR A 160 -13.29 8.39 13.31
N SER A 161 -14.20 8.77 12.41
CA SER A 161 -15.52 8.13 12.30
C SER A 161 -15.45 6.79 11.59
N THR A 162 -14.57 6.66 10.60
CA THR A 162 -14.31 5.41 9.86
C THR A 162 -13.06 4.68 10.36
N MET A 163 -12.25 5.38 11.16
CA MET A 163 -10.94 4.93 11.66
C MET A 163 -10.01 4.54 10.49
N ALA A 164 -9.96 5.40 9.48
CA ALA A 164 -9.21 5.22 8.23
C ALA A 164 -8.66 6.55 7.71
N TRP A 165 -7.60 6.52 6.90
CA TRP A 165 -7.10 7.73 6.23
C TRP A 165 -7.90 7.99 4.94
N ARG A 166 -8.23 9.26 4.69
CA ARG A 166 -8.95 9.68 3.49
C ARG A 166 -7.99 9.84 2.31
N VAL A 167 -7.61 8.71 1.72
CA VAL A 167 -6.67 8.68 0.59
C VAL A 167 -7.30 9.37 -0.63
N PRO A 168 -6.65 10.42 -1.18
CA PRO A 168 -7.15 11.10 -2.36
C PRO A 168 -6.88 10.27 -3.64
N PRO A 169 -7.70 10.40 -4.70
CA PRO A 169 -7.60 9.56 -5.90
C PRO A 169 -6.23 9.59 -6.59
N GLU A 170 -5.52 10.72 -6.53
CA GLU A 170 -4.19 10.90 -7.13
C GLU A 170 -3.15 9.94 -6.53
N LEU A 171 -3.35 9.49 -5.30
CA LEU A 171 -2.52 8.48 -4.64
C LEU A 171 -2.94 7.05 -4.95
N GLN A 172 -3.98 6.84 -5.76
CA GLN A 172 -4.50 5.54 -6.18
C GLN A 172 -4.51 5.36 -7.71
N ARG A 173 -4.01 6.35 -8.45
CA ARG A 173 -4.00 6.31 -9.92
C ARG A 173 -3.23 5.12 -10.51
N ASP A 174 -3.62 4.73 -11.71
CA ASP A 174 -3.01 3.65 -12.51
C ASP A 174 -2.24 4.18 -13.74
N GLY A 175 -2.07 5.49 -13.83
CA GLY A 175 -1.37 6.13 -14.94
C GLY A 175 -1.23 7.64 -14.74
N CYS A 176 -1.45 8.38 -15.83
CA CYS A 176 -1.23 9.82 -15.90
C CYS A 176 -2.24 10.68 -15.13
N ASP A 177 -3.50 10.24 -15.05
CA ASP A 177 -4.60 10.98 -14.43
C ASP A 177 -4.72 10.68 -12.92
#